data_AF-A0A2E1NT64-F1
#
_entry.id   AF-A0A2E1NT64-F1
#
_cell.length_a   1.000
_cell.length_b   1.000
_cell.length_c   1.000
_cell.angle_alpha   90.00
_cell.angle_beta   90.00
_cell.angle_gamma   90.00
#
_symmetry.space_group_name_H-M   'P 1'
#
loop_
_entity.id
_entity.type
_entity.pdbx_description
1 polymer ?
#
loop_
_entity_poly.entity_id
_entity_poly.type
_entity_poly.pdbx_seq_one_letter_code
_entity_poly.pdbx_strand_id
1 'polypeptide(L)'
;MVDLTAYRLPLMLAVLLHCGVVALLTIGWTPESSEVAVSAKIKAIDARLVSVQDLPKPKAQLKAKPKPKPKAKPMIEPSKPQRIETESLEPEPLEPEPLEPKPPEPKPKEVAPTVKQLAAEEVLMASMSSESKADIDKDQHSLVARYAGMISQQMQQRWQLPPSARRDMVCLVKIRLSVSGSVVAVTLASSSGSDAFDQSSLLAVKKAGDFRFIKNLPAVVFDQHFREFVFRFSAEDLRL
;
A
#
# COMPACT_ATOMS: atom_id res chain seq x y z
N MET A 1 36.76 16.15 57.37
CA MET A 1 36.32 15.20 56.33
C MET A 1 34.81 15.27 56.30
N VAL A 2 34.18 15.50 55.15
CA VAL A 2 32.72 15.62 55.04
C VAL A 2 32.14 14.21 54.91
N ASP A 3 31.15 13.88 55.74
CA ASP A 3 30.51 12.57 55.71
C ASP A 3 29.54 12.46 54.53
N LEU A 4 30.00 11.85 53.44
CA LEU A 4 29.21 11.62 52.23
C LEU A 4 27.97 10.74 52.48
N THR A 5 27.94 9.97 53.57
CA THR A 5 26.83 9.09 53.94
C THR A 5 25.59 9.86 54.37
N ALA A 6 25.74 11.03 54.99
CA ALA A 6 24.63 11.89 55.40
C ALA A 6 23.85 12.48 54.22
N TYR A 7 24.49 12.63 53.06
CA TYR A 7 23.87 13.16 51.84
C TYR A 7 23.17 12.09 50.99
N ARG A 8 23.39 10.79 51.26
CA ARG A 8 22.75 9.71 50.50
C ARG A 8 21.24 9.66 50.72
N LEU A 9 20.79 9.88 51.96
CA LEU A 9 19.36 9.90 52.29
C LEU A 9 18.60 11.05 51.59
N PRO A 10 19.01 12.33 51.71
CA PRO A 10 18.33 13.41 51.00
C PRO A 10 18.47 13.29 49.47
N LEU A 11 19.59 12.75 48.97
CA LEU A 11 19.76 12.49 47.52
C LEU A 11 18.75 11.46 47.02
N MET A 12 18.59 10.32 47.71
CA MET A 12 17.62 9.29 47.32
C MET A 12 16.18 9.81 47.40
N LEU A 13 15.87 10.61 48.42
CA LEU A 13 14.55 11.23 48.58
C LEU A 13 14.27 12.25 47.47
N ALA A 14 15.26 13.06 47.08
CA ALA A 14 15.14 14.00 45.97
C ALA A 14 14.94 13.26 44.64
N VAL A 15 15.71 12.20 44.37
CA VAL A 15 15.56 11.38 43.15
C VAL A 15 14.17 10.74 43.11
N LEU A 16 13.71 10.16 44.22
CA LEU A 16 12.40 9.53 44.30
C LEU A 16 11.26 10.53 44.07
N LEU A 17 11.38 11.75 44.59
CA LEU A 17 10.41 12.82 44.35
C LEU A 17 10.37 13.23 42.88
N HIS A 18 11.52 13.41 42.23
CA HIS A 18 11.58 13.75 40.81
C HIS A 18 11.03 12.62 39.94
N CYS A 19 11.37 11.36 40.23
CA CYS A 19 10.80 10.20 39.55
C CYS A 19 9.28 10.14 39.72
N GLY A 20 8.75 10.45 40.91
CA GLY A 20 7.31 10.53 41.17
C GLY A 20 6.63 11.60 40.33
N VAL A 21 7.21 12.80 40.24
CA VAL A 21 6.68 13.90 39.40
C VAL A 21 6.71 13.54 37.93
N VAL A 22 7.80 12.95 37.43
CA VAL A 22 7.91 12.49 36.04
C VAL A 22 6.85 11.42 35.75
N ALA A 23 6.69 10.44 36.65
CA ALA A 23 5.67 9.41 36.51
C ALA A 23 4.26 10.04 36.41
N LEU A 24 3.94 11.00 37.29
CA LEU A 24 2.66 11.70 37.30
C LEU A 24 2.39 12.48 35.99
N LEU A 25 3.43 13.09 35.42
CA LEU A 25 3.35 13.79 34.14
C LEU A 25 3.16 12.84 32.95
N THR A 26 3.66 11.59 33.04
CA THR A 26 3.55 10.60 31.97
C THR A 26 2.23 9.81 31.97
N ILE A 27 1.54 9.68 33.12
CA ILE A 27 0.32 8.86 33.25
C ILE A 27 -0.86 9.39 32.41
N GLY A 28 -0.84 10.67 32.04
CA GLY A 28 -1.83 11.29 31.16
C GLY A 28 -1.25 11.79 29.83
N TRP A 29 0.02 11.50 29.53
CA TRP A 29 0.66 11.96 28.31
C TRP A 29 0.24 11.06 27.14
N THR A 30 -0.87 11.41 26.50
CA THR A 30 -1.17 10.97 25.14
C THR A 30 -0.49 11.98 24.21
N PRO A 31 0.61 11.63 23.51
CA PRO A 31 1.01 12.45 22.39
C PRO A 31 -0.15 12.35 21.40
N GLU A 32 -0.91 13.44 21.25
CA GLU A 32 -1.88 13.59 20.18
C GLU A 32 -1.04 13.69 18.89
N SER A 33 -0.54 12.54 18.46
CA SER A 33 -0.06 12.31 17.12
C SER A 33 -1.29 12.50 16.24
N SER A 34 -1.57 13.75 15.89
CA SER A 34 -2.36 14.06 14.71
C SER A 34 -1.55 13.62 13.51
N GLU A 35 -1.37 12.31 13.38
CA GLU A 35 -1.23 11.66 12.10
C GLU A 35 -2.45 12.14 11.32
N VAL A 36 -2.22 13.06 10.41
CA VAL A 36 -3.14 13.34 9.32
C VAL A 36 -3.54 11.96 8.79
N ALA A 37 -4.78 11.56 9.07
CA ALA A 37 -5.28 10.22 8.77
C ALA A 37 -5.40 10.03 7.26
N VAL A 38 -4.25 9.87 6.59
CA VAL A 38 -4.13 9.26 5.27
C VAL A 38 -3.84 7.78 5.50
N SER A 39 -4.75 7.10 6.19
CA SER A 39 -4.76 5.64 6.22
C SER A 39 -6.17 5.13 6.45
N ALA A 40 -7.06 5.48 5.52
CA ALA A 40 -8.23 4.66 5.27
C ALA A 40 -7.76 3.47 4.41
N LYS A 41 -7.45 2.36 5.07
CA LYS A 41 -7.15 1.05 4.48
C LYS A 41 -8.06 0.79 3.27
N ILE A 42 -7.48 0.85 2.07
CA ILE A 42 -8.17 0.50 0.81
C ILE A 42 -8.57 -0.97 0.90
N LYS A 43 -9.88 -1.23 0.98
CA LYS A 43 -10.42 -2.56 0.73
C LYS A 43 -10.23 -2.83 -0.77
N ALA A 44 -9.23 -3.63 -1.11
CA ALA A 44 -8.97 -4.05 -2.48
C ALA A 44 -10.26 -4.61 -3.08
N ILE A 45 -10.74 -3.98 -4.14
CA ILE A 45 -11.82 -4.48 -4.96
C ILE A 45 -11.16 -5.44 -5.94
N ASP A 46 -11.38 -6.74 -5.76
CA ASP A 46 -11.03 -7.74 -6.74
C ASP A 46 -11.79 -7.45 -8.04
N ALA A 47 -11.09 -6.87 -9.01
CA ALA A 47 -11.56 -6.77 -10.37
C ALA A 47 -11.51 -8.16 -11.00
N ARG A 48 -12.51 -8.99 -10.70
CA ARG A 48 -12.78 -10.22 -11.45
C ARG A 48 -13.16 -9.81 -12.86
N LEU A 49 -12.28 -10.13 -13.80
CA LEU A 49 -12.46 -9.97 -15.24
C LEU A 49 -13.72 -10.74 -15.68
N VAL A 50 -14.86 -10.05 -15.79
CA VAL A 50 -16.06 -10.63 -16.40
C VAL A 50 -15.86 -10.58 -17.91
N SER A 51 -15.54 -11.75 -18.47
CA SER A 51 -15.53 -12.00 -19.91
C SER A 51 -16.87 -11.59 -20.51
N VAL A 52 -16.81 -10.79 -21.58
CA VAL A 52 -17.96 -10.36 -22.38
C VAL A 52 -18.39 -11.51 -23.29
N GLN A 53 -18.85 -12.62 -22.73
CA GLN A 53 -19.58 -13.66 -23.45
C GLN A 53 -20.61 -14.27 -22.51
N ASP A 54 -21.82 -13.70 -22.56
CA ASP A 54 -23.13 -14.39 -22.49
C ASP A 54 -24.20 -13.37 -22.07
N LEU A 55 -24.49 -12.45 -22.99
CA LEU A 55 -25.74 -11.69 -22.96
C LEU A 55 -26.88 -12.59 -23.46
N PRO A 56 -27.92 -12.87 -22.66
CA PRO A 56 -29.11 -13.54 -23.17
C PRO A 56 -29.90 -12.57 -24.05
N LYS A 57 -29.95 -12.87 -25.36
CA LYS A 57 -30.78 -12.16 -26.35
C LYS A 57 -32.27 -12.26 -25.98
N PRO A 58 -33.00 -11.14 -25.88
CA PRO A 58 -34.46 -11.14 -25.80
C PRO A 58 -35.09 -11.67 -27.10
N LYS A 59 -35.99 -12.66 -26.98
CA LYS A 59 -36.76 -13.21 -28.10
C LYS A 59 -37.84 -12.21 -28.55
N ALA A 60 -37.61 -11.55 -29.68
CA ALA A 60 -38.66 -10.89 -30.45
C ALA A 60 -39.31 -11.91 -31.42
N GLN A 61 -40.62 -12.11 -31.27
CA GLN A 61 -41.44 -12.86 -32.22
C GLN A 61 -41.71 -12.00 -33.46
N LEU A 62 -41.36 -12.48 -34.66
CA LEU A 62 -41.94 -12.00 -35.91
C LEU A 62 -42.16 -13.20 -36.85
N LYS A 63 -43.38 -13.25 -37.41
CA LYS A 63 -43.93 -14.34 -38.21
C LYS A 63 -43.50 -14.27 -39.69
N ALA A 64 -43.27 -15.47 -40.25
CA ALA A 64 -43.63 -15.97 -41.58
C ALA A 64 -43.13 -15.28 -42.88
N LYS A 65 -42.36 -16.04 -43.68
CA LYS A 65 -42.77 -16.51 -45.02
C LYS A 65 -41.84 -17.64 -45.55
N PRO A 66 -42.35 -18.62 -46.35
CA PRO A 66 -41.62 -19.84 -46.74
C PRO A 66 -41.25 -19.92 -48.25
N LYS A 67 -40.49 -20.99 -48.58
CA LYS A 67 -40.22 -21.71 -49.88
C LYS A 67 -38.88 -21.40 -50.62
N PRO A 68 -38.33 -22.31 -51.48
CA PRO A 68 -37.69 -23.61 -51.12
C PRO A 68 -36.44 -24.01 -52.00
N LYS A 69 -35.81 -25.17 -51.67
CA LYS A 69 -34.92 -26.07 -52.51
C LYS A 69 -33.47 -25.61 -52.82
N PRO A 70 -32.53 -26.52 -53.21
CA PRO A 70 -32.29 -27.93 -52.82
C PRO A 70 -30.78 -28.34 -52.68
N LYS A 71 -30.53 -29.48 -51.99
CA LYS A 71 -29.45 -30.51 -52.11
C LYS A 71 -27.99 -30.11 -52.47
N ALA A 72 -27.02 -30.52 -51.64
CA ALA A 72 -26.09 -31.65 -51.88
C ALA A 72 -24.86 -31.66 -50.93
N LYS A 73 -24.51 -32.85 -50.43
CA LYS A 73 -23.23 -33.28 -49.78
C LYS A 73 -22.07 -33.27 -50.81
N PRO A 74 -20.75 -33.47 -50.49
CA PRO A 74 -20.19 -34.22 -49.35
C PRO A 74 -18.88 -33.69 -48.70
N MET A 75 -18.59 -34.22 -47.50
CA MET A 75 -17.34 -34.10 -46.77
C MET A 75 -16.38 -35.21 -47.21
N ILE A 76 -15.13 -34.86 -47.48
CA ILE A 76 -14.05 -35.74 -47.93
C ILE A 76 -13.40 -36.45 -46.72
N GLU A 77 -12.94 -37.66 -47.00
CA GLU A 77 -12.44 -38.75 -46.16
C GLU A 77 -10.90 -38.60 -45.86
N PRO A 78 -10.15 -39.65 -45.43
CA PRO A 78 -9.75 -39.98 -44.06
C PRO A 78 -8.25 -39.74 -43.74
N SER A 79 -7.89 -39.75 -42.45
CA SER A 79 -6.49 -39.84 -41.99
C SER A 79 -6.16 -41.26 -41.51
N LYS A 80 -4.97 -41.75 -41.91
CA LYS A 80 -4.49 -43.13 -41.84
C LYS A 80 -3.72 -43.40 -40.53
N PRO A 81 -3.92 -44.56 -39.86
CA PRO A 81 -3.07 -45.01 -38.76
C PRO A 81 -2.06 -46.08 -39.21
N GLN A 82 -0.84 -46.07 -38.64
CA GLN A 82 -0.03 -47.22 -38.19
C GLN A 82 1.46 -46.87 -38.17
N ARG A 83 2.06 -46.93 -36.97
CA ARG A 83 3.49 -47.23 -36.80
C ARG A 83 3.59 -48.42 -35.85
N ILE A 84 4.35 -49.42 -36.29
CA ILE A 84 4.53 -50.74 -35.70
C ILE A 84 5.61 -50.64 -34.61
N GLU A 85 5.29 -51.19 -33.44
CA GLU A 85 6.20 -51.53 -32.35
C GLU A 85 6.41 -53.05 -32.36
N THR A 86 7.68 -53.47 -32.34
CA THR A 86 8.21 -54.80 -32.00
C THR A 86 9.66 -54.54 -31.62
N GLU A 87 10.02 -54.36 -30.34
CA GLU A 87 10.33 -55.40 -29.34
C GLU A 87 11.42 -56.37 -29.82
N SER A 88 12.57 -56.39 -29.12
CA SER A 88 13.09 -57.61 -28.47
C SER A 88 14.62 -57.61 -28.26
N LEU A 89 14.99 -57.47 -26.98
CA LEU A 89 15.91 -58.31 -26.20
C LEU A 89 17.44 -58.29 -26.44
N GLU A 90 18.10 -57.85 -25.36
CA GLU A 90 19.47 -58.13 -24.91
C GLU A 90 19.70 -59.63 -24.60
N PRO A 91 20.96 -60.10 -24.63
CA PRO A 91 21.56 -60.52 -23.35
C PRO A 91 23.09 -60.26 -23.20
N GLU A 92 23.48 -59.95 -21.96
CA GLU A 92 24.84 -59.94 -21.34
C GLU A 92 25.38 -61.37 -21.09
N PRO A 93 26.53 -61.62 -20.41
CA PRO A 93 27.81 -60.87 -20.21
C PRO A 93 29.06 -61.79 -20.36
N LEU A 94 30.30 -61.30 -20.18
CA LEU A 94 31.48 -62.04 -19.66
C LEU A 94 32.71 -61.11 -19.42
N GLU A 95 33.18 -61.03 -18.16
CA GLU A 95 34.46 -60.48 -17.62
C GLU A 95 35.70 -61.30 -18.08
N PRO A 96 37.00 -60.89 -17.91
CA PRO A 96 37.68 -60.20 -16.76
C PRO A 96 38.71 -59.10 -17.18
N GLU A 97 39.36 -58.27 -16.34
CA GLU A 97 40.37 -58.53 -15.30
C GLU A 97 40.67 -57.26 -14.44
N PRO A 98 41.31 -57.42 -13.26
CA PRO A 98 41.42 -56.41 -12.20
C PRO A 98 42.76 -55.66 -12.17
N LEU A 99 42.71 -54.33 -12.02
CA LEU A 99 43.84 -53.52 -11.54
C LEU A 99 43.29 -52.37 -10.68
N GLU A 100 43.52 -52.46 -9.36
CA GLU A 100 43.32 -51.34 -8.44
C GLU A 100 44.36 -50.24 -8.69
N PRO A 101 43.94 -48.96 -8.66
CA PRO A 101 44.76 -47.94 -8.04
C PRO A 101 43.97 -47.22 -6.95
N LYS A 102 44.47 -47.37 -5.72
CA LYS A 102 44.43 -46.49 -4.54
C LYS A 102 43.25 -45.50 -4.38
N PRO A 103 42.57 -45.48 -3.22
CA PRO A 103 41.62 -44.42 -2.90
C PRO A 103 42.35 -43.07 -2.86
N PRO A 104 41.88 -42.03 -3.59
CA PRO A 104 42.28 -40.68 -3.26
C PRO A 104 41.65 -40.33 -1.91
N GLU A 105 42.49 -39.99 -0.93
CA GLU A 105 42.06 -39.39 0.32
C GLU A 105 41.07 -38.25 0.02
N PRO A 106 39.95 -38.14 0.76
CA PRO A 106 39.10 -36.98 0.64
C PRO A 106 39.88 -35.79 1.22
N LYS A 107 40.53 -35.02 0.34
CA LYS A 107 40.93 -33.65 0.66
C LYS A 107 39.69 -32.97 1.27
N PRO A 108 39.76 -32.46 2.51
CA PRO A 108 38.68 -31.66 3.07
C PRO A 108 38.46 -30.50 2.11
N LYS A 109 37.34 -30.52 1.37
CA LYS A 109 36.96 -29.37 0.56
C LYS A 109 36.83 -28.19 1.52
N GLU A 110 37.66 -27.17 1.31
CA GLU A 110 37.48 -25.82 1.85
C GLU A 110 36.14 -25.26 1.35
N VAL A 111 35.02 -25.69 1.93
CA VAL A 111 33.69 -25.12 1.65
C VAL A 111 33.25 -24.16 2.76
N ALA A 112 33.95 -24.16 3.90
CA ALA A 112 33.65 -23.28 5.03
C ALA A 112 33.96 -21.77 4.82
N PRO A 113 35.01 -21.33 4.10
CA PRO A 113 35.29 -19.90 3.97
C PRO A 113 34.30 -19.21 3.02
N THR A 114 33.81 -19.90 1.99
CA THR A 114 32.91 -19.34 0.99
C THR A 114 31.50 -19.11 1.54
N VAL A 115 30.97 -20.02 2.36
CA VAL A 115 29.62 -19.87 2.96
C VAL A 115 29.58 -18.69 3.94
N LYS A 116 30.64 -18.45 4.72
CA LYS A 116 30.72 -17.30 5.62
C LYS A 116 30.86 -15.97 4.86
N GLN A 117 31.60 -15.94 3.76
CA GLN A 117 31.72 -14.75 2.91
C GLN A 117 30.39 -14.41 2.21
N LEU A 118 29.69 -15.41 1.68
CA LEU A 118 28.37 -15.23 1.06
C LEU A 118 27.33 -14.71 2.07
N ALA A 119 27.29 -15.28 3.28
CA ALA A 119 26.39 -14.79 4.33
C ALA A 119 26.72 -13.37 4.79
N ALA A 120 28.01 -13.01 4.89
CA ALA A 120 28.43 -11.66 5.24
C ALA A 120 28.08 -10.64 4.13
N GLU A 121 28.22 -11.02 2.86
CA GLU A 121 27.85 -10.18 1.72
C GLU A 121 26.34 -9.99 1.61
N GLU A 122 25.55 -11.03 1.88
CA GLU A 122 24.08 -10.93 1.96
C GLU A 122 23.64 -9.98 3.08
N VAL A 123 24.25 -10.07 4.27
CA VAL A 123 23.96 -9.16 5.39
C VAL A 123 24.34 -7.72 5.05
N LEU A 124 25.48 -7.50 4.38
CA LEU A 124 25.91 -6.18 3.94
C LEU A 124 24.95 -5.60 2.88
N MET A 125 24.58 -6.40 1.87
CA MET A 125 23.65 -6.00 0.82
C MET A 125 22.25 -5.73 1.37
N ALA A 126 21.78 -6.54 2.32
CA ALA A 126 20.51 -6.33 3.03
C ALA A 126 20.54 -5.03 3.85
N SER A 127 21.65 -4.74 4.54
CA SER A 127 21.83 -3.50 5.31
C SER A 127 21.83 -2.27 4.40
N MET A 128 22.59 -2.30 3.30
CA MET A 128 22.61 -1.22 2.30
C MET A 128 21.25 -1.01 1.63
N SER A 129 20.53 -2.11 1.31
CA SER A 129 19.19 -2.02 0.72
C SER A 129 18.17 -1.49 1.71
N SER A 130 18.29 -1.81 3.01
CA SER A 130 17.41 -1.27 4.05
C SER A 130 17.64 0.22 4.26
N GLU A 131 18.90 0.66 4.28
CA GLU A 131 19.25 2.08 4.42
C GLU A 131 18.78 2.89 3.21
N SER A 132 19.02 2.39 1.99
CA SER A 132 18.52 3.02 0.77
C SER A 132 16.99 3.13 0.73
N LYS A 133 16.26 2.10 1.18
CA LYS A 133 14.80 2.18 1.29
C LYS A 133 14.36 3.23 2.31
N ALA A 134 15.01 3.27 3.47
CA ALA A 134 14.69 4.24 4.52
C ALA A 134 14.88 5.69 4.04
N ASP A 135 15.91 5.96 3.23
CA ASP A 135 16.13 7.30 2.68
C ASP A 135 15.11 7.66 1.59
N ILE A 136 14.76 6.71 0.71
CA ILE A 136 13.67 6.90 -0.28
C ILE A 136 12.34 7.18 0.42
N ASP A 137 12.04 6.45 1.49
CA ASP A 137 10.80 6.62 2.26
C ASP A 137 10.77 7.99 2.94
N LYS A 138 11.87 8.45 3.54
CA LYS A 138 11.98 9.81 4.11
C LYS A 138 11.73 10.89 3.06
N ASP A 139 12.33 10.75 1.88
CA ASP A 139 12.15 11.71 0.78
C ASP A 139 10.69 11.74 0.33
N GLN A 140 10.04 10.58 0.19
CA GLN A 140 8.61 10.50 -0.13
C GLN A 140 7.73 11.13 0.96
N HIS A 141 8.01 10.86 2.24
CA HIS A 141 7.27 11.45 3.35
C HIS A 141 7.36 12.98 3.34
N SER A 142 8.56 13.53 3.12
CA SER A 142 8.76 14.98 3.03
C SER A 142 7.99 15.59 1.87
N LEU A 143 7.94 14.88 0.73
CA LEU A 143 7.18 15.28 -0.45
C LEU A 143 5.67 15.28 -0.14
N VAL A 144 5.15 14.18 0.39
CA VAL A 144 3.73 14.06 0.76
C VAL A 144 3.33 15.16 1.73
N ALA A 145 4.12 15.42 2.77
CA ALA A 145 3.84 16.48 3.75
C ALA A 145 3.79 17.87 3.10
N ARG A 146 4.72 18.19 2.20
CA ARG A 146 4.73 19.46 1.45
C ARG A 146 3.46 19.64 0.62
N TYR A 147 3.07 18.60 -0.11
CA TYR A 147 1.86 18.65 -0.95
C TYR A 147 0.58 18.68 -0.12
N ALA A 148 0.50 17.91 0.96
CA ALA A 148 -0.61 17.96 1.90
C ALA A 148 -0.78 19.37 2.50
N GLY A 149 0.32 20.04 2.86
CA GLY A 149 0.31 21.42 3.33
C GLY A 149 -0.19 22.42 2.27
N MET A 150 0.17 22.25 1.00
CA MET A 150 -0.35 23.10 -0.08
C MET A 150 -1.86 22.88 -0.29
N ILE A 151 -2.33 21.63 -0.21
CA ILE A 151 -3.77 21.32 -0.28
C ILE A 151 -4.50 21.96 0.90
N SER A 152 -4.01 21.78 2.13
CA SER A 152 -4.65 22.31 3.33
C SER A 152 -4.72 23.83 3.29
N GLN A 153 -3.64 24.50 2.90
CA GLN A 153 -3.58 25.95 2.74
C GLN A 153 -4.61 26.43 1.70
N GLN A 154 -4.68 25.79 0.53
CA GLN A 154 -5.64 26.16 -0.51
C GLN A 154 -7.09 25.92 -0.06
N MET A 155 -7.37 24.83 0.67
CA MET A 155 -8.70 24.56 1.23
C MET A 155 -9.09 25.62 2.27
N GLN A 156 -8.18 25.93 3.20
CA GLN A 156 -8.39 26.95 4.23
C GLN A 156 -8.65 28.34 3.62
N GLN A 157 -7.89 28.74 2.60
CA GLN A 157 -8.10 30.01 1.90
C GLN A 157 -9.47 30.14 1.22
N ARG A 158 -10.06 29.01 0.81
CA ARG A 158 -11.38 28.98 0.15
C ARG A 158 -12.52 28.70 1.11
N TRP A 159 -12.21 28.31 2.33
CA TRP A 159 -13.19 27.98 3.34
C TRP A 159 -13.75 29.25 3.97
N GLN A 160 -15.08 29.29 4.10
CA GLN A 160 -15.79 30.38 4.74
C GLN A 160 -16.36 29.85 6.04
N LEU A 161 -15.79 30.28 7.16
CA LEU A 161 -16.24 29.84 8.48
C LEU A 161 -17.63 30.43 8.77
N PRO A 162 -18.64 29.58 9.04
CA PRO A 162 -19.96 30.09 9.42
C PRO A 162 -19.89 30.74 10.81
N PRO A 163 -20.74 31.75 11.10
CA PRO A 163 -20.73 32.43 12.40
C PRO A 163 -21.09 31.51 13.58
N SER A 164 -21.74 30.38 13.30
CA SER A 164 -22.05 29.34 14.29
C SER A 164 -20.87 28.43 14.65
N ALA A 165 -19.70 28.58 13.99
CA ALA A 165 -18.53 27.73 14.19
C ALA A 165 -17.90 27.93 15.58
N ARG A 166 -17.97 26.89 16.41
CA ARG A 166 -17.33 26.79 17.74
C ARG A 166 -15.99 26.07 17.65
N ARG A 167 -15.08 26.29 18.62
CA ARG A 167 -13.70 25.74 18.59
C ARG A 167 -13.66 24.21 18.58
N ASP A 168 -14.64 23.57 19.19
CA ASP A 168 -14.78 22.12 19.33
C ASP A 168 -15.37 21.43 18.09
N MET A 169 -15.79 22.19 17.07
CA MET A 169 -16.39 21.62 15.86
C MET A 169 -15.34 21.06 14.92
N VAL A 170 -15.46 19.76 14.63
CA VAL A 170 -14.61 19.04 13.69
C VAL A 170 -15.48 18.28 12.70
N CYS A 171 -15.21 18.44 11.41
CA CYS A 171 -15.88 17.74 10.32
C CYS A 171 -14.85 16.95 9.51
N LEU A 172 -15.14 15.68 9.20
CA LEU A 172 -14.28 14.85 8.37
C LEU A 172 -14.93 14.70 6.99
N VAL A 173 -14.21 15.13 5.96
CA VAL A 173 -14.68 15.07 4.58
C VAL A 173 -13.76 14.15 3.79
N LYS A 174 -14.34 13.11 3.18
CA LYS A 174 -13.64 12.23 2.25
C LYS A 174 -13.64 12.83 0.86
N ILE A 175 -12.46 12.95 0.27
CA ILE A 175 -12.24 13.64 -1.00
C ILE A 175 -11.54 12.68 -1.95
N ARG A 176 -12.04 12.59 -3.19
CA ARG A 176 -11.41 11.85 -4.27
C ARG A 176 -10.89 12.82 -5.31
N LEU A 177 -9.60 12.74 -5.62
CA LEU A 177 -8.95 13.56 -6.64
C LEU A 177 -8.66 12.74 -7.91
N SER A 178 -8.65 13.45 -9.03
CA SER A 178 -8.09 12.99 -10.29
C SER A 178 -6.59 13.33 -10.35
N VAL A 179 -5.84 12.61 -11.19
CA VAL A 179 -4.43 12.90 -11.49
C VAL A 179 -4.26 14.33 -12.04
N SER A 180 -5.32 14.90 -12.64
CA SER A 180 -5.33 16.30 -13.09
C SER A 180 -5.34 17.33 -11.95
N GLY A 181 -5.56 16.90 -10.70
CA GLY A 181 -5.79 17.76 -9.54
C GLY A 181 -7.24 18.19 -9.35
N SER A 182 -8.16 17.70 -10.19
CA SER A 182 -9.59 18.03 -10.10
C SER A 182 -10.31 17.15 -9.09
N VAL A 183 -11.22 17.71 -8.29
CA VAL A 183 -12.05 16.95 -7.35
C VAL A 183 -13.13 16.16 -8.10
N VAL A 184 -13.12 14.84 -7.95
CA VAL A 184 -14.07 13.92 -8.59
C VAL A 184 -15.28 13.67 -7.70
N ALA A 185 -15.04 13.45 -6.40
CA ALA A 185 -16.10 13.17 -5.43
C ALA A 185 -15.79 13.78 -4.08
N VAL A 186 -16.84 14.22 -3.39
CA VAL A 186 -16.78 14.75 -2.03
C VAL A 186 -17.89 14.06 -1.23
N THR A 187 -17.54 13.46 -0.10
CA THR A 187 -18.48 12.76 0.76
C THR A 187 -18.21 13.13 2.21
N LEU A 188 -19.28 13.36 2.98
CA LEU A 188 -19.16 13.59 4.41
C LEU A 188 -18.84 12.25 5.10
N ALA A 189 -17.71 12.16 5.79
CA ALA A 189 -17.31 10.97 6.55
C ALA A 189 -17.79 11.05 8.00
N SER A 190 -17.66 12.23 8.62
CA SER A 190 -18.19 12.52 9.95
C SER A 190 -18.71 13.94 10.01
N SER A 191 -19.94 14.09 10.53
CA SER A 191 -20.55 15.39 10.81
C SER A 191 -19.91 16.03 12.04
N SER A 192 -19.87 17.37 12.05
CA SER A 192 -19.51 18.19 13.21
C SER A 192 -20.65 18.40 14.20
N GLY A 193 -21.85 17.89 13.91
CA GLY A 193 -23.07 18.17 14.67
C GLY A 193 -23.72 19.52 14.31
N SER A 194 -23.23 20.21 13.27
CA SER A 194 -23.80 21.45 12.75
C SER A 194 -23.86 21.42 11.22
N ASP A 195 -25.06 21.42 10.65
CA ASP A 195 -25.26 21.38 9.20
C ASP A 195 -24.59 22.55 8.49
N ALA A 196 -24.60 23.74 9.08
CA ALA A 196 -23.96 24.92 8.51
C ALA A 196 -22.44 24.75 8.38
N PHE A 197 -21.82 24.10 9.37
CA PHE A 197 -20.38 23.83 9.35
C PHE A 197 -20.07 22.76 8.30
N ASP A 198 -20.82 21.65 8.27
CA ASP A 198 -20.61 20.57 7.31
C ASP A 198 -20.81 21.05 5.85
N GLN A 199 -21.85 21.84 5.60
CA GLN A 199 -22.09 22.49 4.31
C GLN A 199 -20.92 23.40 3.91
N SER A 200 -20.41 24.20 4.84
CA SER A 200 -19.27 25.09 4.57
C SER A 200 -18.02 24.31 4.18
N SER A 201 -17.75 23.18 4.84
CA SER A 201 -16.63 22.29 4.54
C SER A 201 -16.77 21.65 3.16
N LEU A 202 -17.96 21.15 2.82
CA LEU A 202 -18.23 20.59 1.48
C LEU A 202 -18.08 21.65 0.38
N LEU A 203 -18.53 22.88 0.63
CA LEU A 203 -18.37 24.00 -0.30
C LEU A 203 -16.91 24.43 -0.45
N ALA A 204 -16.13 24.41 0.62
CA ALA A 204 -14.70 24.73 0.57
C ALA A 204 -13.95 23.77 -0.36
N VAL A 205 -14.21 22.47 -0.27
CA VAL A 205 -13.63 21.47 -1.16
C VAL A 205 -14.03 21.70 -2.61
N LYS A 206 -15.32 21.96 -2.87
CA LYS A 206 -15.82 22.25 -4.22
C LYS A 206 -15.18 23.52 -4.81
N LYS A 207 -15.02 24.57 -4.01
CA LYS A 207 -14.38 25.83 -4.42
C LYS A 207 -12.87 25.67 -4.63
N ALA A 208 -12.21 24.86 -3.82
CA ALA A 208 -10.78 24.60 -3.92
C ALA A 208 -10.42 23.64 -5.06
N GLY A 209 -11.41 22.95 -5.65
CA GLY A 209 -11.28 21.70 -6.42
C GLY A 209 -10.48 21.70 -7.73
N ASP A 210 -9.58 22.67 -7.93
CA ASP A 210 -8.52 22.66 -8.94
C ASP A 210 -7.15 22.76 -8.24
N PHE A 211 -6.56 21.61 -7.90
CA PHE A 211 -5.21 21.50 -7.33
C PHE A 211 -4.17 21.30 -8.44
N ARG A 212 -3.89 22.37 -9.22
CA ARG A 212 -3.01 22.31 -10.40
C ARG A 212 -1.62 21.74 -10.13
N PHE A 213 -1.10 21.92 -8.92
CA PHE A 213 0.23 21.45 -8.51
C PHE A 213 0.34 19.92 -8.43
N ILE A 214 -0.78 19.19 -8.30
CA ILE A 214 -0.81 17.72 -8.25
C ILE A 214 -0.31 17.09 -9.56
N LYS A 215 -0.44 17.79 -10.69
CA LYS A 215 0.07 17.32 -11.99
C LYS A 215 1.58 17.06 -12.02
N ASN A 216 2.32 17.71 -11.13
CA ASN A 216 3.78 17.56 -11.03
C ASN A 216 4.20 16.43 -10.07
N LEU A 217 3.24 15.76 -9.42
CA LEU A 217 3.52 14.71 -8.44
C LEU A 217 3.74 13.36 -9.15
N PRO A 218 4.70 12.53 -8.73
CA PRO A 218 4.85 11.17 -9.24
C PRO A 218 3.56 10.35 -9.06
N ALA A 219 3.15 9.60 -10.09
CA ALA A 219 1.89 8.86 -10.11
C ALA A 219 1.76 7.85 -8.95
N VAL A 220 2.87 7.21 -8.58
CA VAL A 220 2.91 6.25 -7.46
C VAL A 220 2.52 6.92 -6.14
N VAL A 221 3.11 8.08 -5.84
CA VAL A 221 2.83 8.84 -4.61
C VAL A 221 1.39 9.36 -4.63
N PHE A 222 0.91 9.83 -5.79
CA PHE A 222 -0.47 10.28 -5.98
C PHE A 222 -1.48 9.17 -5.68
N ASP A 223 -1.29 8.00 -6.27
CA ASP A 223 -2.23 6.88 -6.13
C ASP A 223 -2.30 6.34 -4.71
N GLN A 224 -1.17 6.38 -3.99
CA GLN A 224 -1.09 5.93 -2.60
C GLN A 224 -1.69 6.93 -1.60
N HIS A 225 -1.47 8.24 -1.78
CA HIS A 225 -1.76 9.24 -0.75
C HIS A 225 -2.85 10.26 -1.11
N PHE A 226 -3.02 10.59 -2.39
CA PHE A 226 -3.84 11.73 -2.83
C PHE A 226 -5.06 11.35 -3.68
N ARG A 227 -5.14 10.12 -4.18
CA ARG A 227 -6.30 9.63 -4.94
C ARG A 227 -7.58 9.67 -4.13
N GLU A 228 -7.54 9.20 -2.89
CA GLU A 228 -8.63 9.29 -1.94
C GLU A 228 -8.06 9.52 -0.54
N PHE A 229 -8.44 10.63 0.10
CA PHE A 229 -8.00 10.97 1.45
C PHE A 229 -9.13 11.62 2.24
N VAL A 230 -8.97 11.67 3.55
CA VAL A 230 -9.90 12.35 4.46
C VAL A 230 -9.25 13.65 4.91
N PHE A 231 -9.95 14.76 4.73
CA PHE A 231 -9.54 16.05 5.21
C PHE A 231 -10.33 16.41 6.48
N ARG A 232 -9.61 16.85 7.50
CA ARG A 232 -10.18 17.32 8.77
C ARG A 232 -10.37 18.83 8.71
N PHE A 233 -11.62 19.26 8.78
CA PHE A 233 -11.96 20.67 8.96
C PHE A 233 -12.17 20.96 10.45
N SER A 234 -11.34 21.84 11.02
CA SER A 234 -11.45 22.30 12.40
C SER A 234 -11.62 23.81 12.44
N ALA A 235 -12.55 24.31 13.26
CA ALA A 235 -12.77 25.75 13.40
C ALA A 235 -11.62 26.48 14.13
N GLU A 236 -10.77 25.74 14.85
CA GLU A 236 -9.62 26.27 15.58
C GLU A 236 -8.49 26.68 14.63
N ASP A 237 -8.24 25.89 13.59
CA ASP A 237 -7.11 26.07 12.66
C ASP A 237 -7.13 27.40 11.90
N LEU A 238 -8.29 28.08 11.79
CA LEU A 238 -8.43 29.34 11.07
C LEU A 238 -8.29 30.60 11.94
N ARG A 239 -8.20 30.46 13.27
CA ARG A 239 -8.18 31.60 14.21
C ARG A 239 -6.79 31.97 14.73
N LEU A 240 -5.74 31.29 14.27
CA LEU A 240 -4.34 31.57 14.58
C LEU A 240 -3.72 32.49 13.52
#